data_AF-A0A1P8W9E4-F1
#
_entry.id   AF-A0A1P8W9E4-F1
#
_cell.length_a   1.000
_cell.length_b   1.000
_cell.length_c   1.000
_cell.angle_alpha   90.00
_cell.angle_beta   90.00
_cell.angle_gamma   90.00
#
_symmetry.space_group_name_H-M   'P 1'
#
loop_
_entity.id
_entity.type
_entity.pdbx_description
1 polymer ?
#
loop_
_entity_poly.entity_id
_entity_poly.type
_entity_poly.pdbx_seq_one_letter_code
_entity_poly.pdbx_strand_id
1 'polypeptide(L)' 'MLVLSRKTSEQIFIPELNITITVVKIGNSRVQLGIQAPQDVEITRPDANRPHRSDAHASDRGAARAEPETSSALLFLA' A
#
# COMPACT_ATOMS: atom_id res chain seq x y z
N MET A 1 -22.47 11.89 -14.50
CA MET A 1 -21.68 11.05 -13.57
C MET A 1 -22.31 9.67 -13.53
N LEU A 2 -21.56 8.62 -13.85
CA LEU A 2 -22.02 7.22 -13.78
C LEU A 2 -21.26 6.51 -12.65
N VAL A 3 -21.97 5.74 -11.82
CA VAL A 3 -21.39 5.07 -10.65
C VAL A 3 -21.64 3.57 -10.77
N LEU A 4 -20.56 2.77 -10.71
CA LEU A 4 -20.62 1.32 -10.80
C LEU A 4 -19.83 0.71 -9.64
N SER A 5 -20.43 -0.23 -8.93
CA SER A 5 -19.74 -1.01 -7.89
C SER A 5 -19.12 -2.26 -8.50
N ARG A 6 -17.82 -2.47 -8.30
CA ARG A 6 -17.07 -3.62 -8.82
C ARG A 6 -16.32 -4.36 -7.71
N LYS A 7 -16.23 -5.68 -7.82
CA LYS A 7 -15.35 -6.54 -7.01
C LYS A 7 -13.98 -6.70 -7.67
N THR A 8 -13.03 -7.26 -6.93
CA THR A 8 -11.73 -7.68 -7.48
C THR A 8 -11.92 -8.55 -8.73
N SER A 9 -11.08 -8.31 -9.73
CA SER A 9 -11.09 -8.94 -11.06
C SER A 9 -12.27 -8.58 -11.96
N GLU A 10 -13.25 -7.80 -11.49
CA GLU A 10 -14.29 -7.28 -12.37
C GLU A 10 -13.80 -6.06 -13.18
N GLN A 11 -14.43 -5.86 -14.33
CA GLN A 11 -14.02 -4.87 -15.31
C GLN A 11 -15.15 -3.89 -15.65
N ILE A 12 -14.77 -2.71 -16.12
CA ILE A 12 -15.62 -1.68 -16.69
C ILE A 12 -15.07 -1.40 -18.08
N PHE A 13 -15.93 -1.52 -19.10
CA PHE A 13 -15.56 -1.25 -20.48
C PHE A 13 -16.19 0.07 -20.93
N ILE A 14 -15.40 0.91 -21.59
CA ILE A 14 -15.81 2.18 -22.20
C ILE A 14 -15.64 1.99 -23.71
N PRO A 15 -16.68 1.57 -24.44
CA PRO A 15 -16.56 1.10 -25.81
C PRO A 15 -16.08 2.19 -26.78
N GLU A 16 -16.60 3.40 -26.65
CA GLU A 16 -16.31 4.52 -27.56
C GLU A 16 -14.81 4.89 -27.58
N LEU A 17 -14.12 4.71 -26.46
CA LEU A 17 -12.70 5.01 -26.30
C LEU A 17 -11.83 3.75 -26.30
N ASN A 18 -12.44 2.57 -26.43
CA ASN A 18 -11.77 1.28 -26.30
C ASN A 18 -10.92 1.15 -25.02
N ILE A 19 -11.43 1.67 -23.89
CA ILE A 19 -10.75 1.64 -22.60
C ILE A 19 -11.38 0.54 -21.73
N THR A 20 -10.52 -0.27 -21.12
CA THR A 20 -10.91 -1.26 -20.11
C THR A 20 -10.27 -0.91 -18.77
N ILE A 21 -11.10 -0.75 -17.74
CA ILE A 21 -10.67 -0.54 -16.36
C ILE A 21 -10.93 -1.81 -15.57
N THR A 22 -9.91 -2.36 -14.93
CA THR A 22 -9.98 -3.59 -14.14
C THR A 22 -9.68 -3.30 -12.68
N VAL A 23 -10.50 -3.80 -11.76
CA VAL A 23 -10.17 -3.77 -10.33
C VAL A 23 -9.18 -4.88 -10.03
N VAL A 24 -7.90 -4.56 -9.93
CA VAL A 24 -6.83 -5.56 -9.72
C VAL A 24 -6.80 -6.03 -8.26
N LYS A 25 -6.92 -5.10 -7.31
CA LYS A 25 -6.88 -5.41 -5.88
C LYS A 25 -7.60 -4.35 -5.08
N ILE A 26 -8.37 -4.77 -4.08
CA ILE A 26 -8.97 -3.89 -3.09
C ILE A 26 -8.21 -4.08 -1.77
N GLY A 27 -7.57 -3.02 -1.28
CA GLY A 27 -7.01 -2.95 0.07
C GLY A 27 -7.88 -2.10 0.99
N ASN A 28 -7.49 -1.98 2.26
CA ASN A 28 -8.30 -1.30 3.28
C ASN A 28 -8.48 0.20 3.01
N SER A 29 -7.49 0.85 2.39
CA SER A 29 -7.49 2.30 2.13
C SER A 29 -7.24 2.68 0.66
N ARG A 30 -6.91 1.69 -0.18
CA ARG A 30 -6.49 1.92 -1.57
C ARG A 30 -6.95 0.79 -2.47
N VAL A 31 -7.18 1.14 -3.73
CA VAL A 31 -7.55 0.19 -4.79
C VAL A 31 -6.49 0.25 -5.87
N GLN A 32 -6.07 -0.91 -6.37
CA GLN A 32 -5.25 -1.01 -7.58
C GLN A 32 -6.18 -1.17 -8.78
N LEU A 33 -6.01 -0.28 -9.76
CA LEU A 33 -6.76 -0.29 -11.01
C LEU A 33 -5.79 -0.60 -12.14
N GLY A 34 -6.13 -1.59 -12.97
CA GLY A 34 -5.50 -1.83 -14.25
C GLY A 34 -6.25 -1.03 -15.31
N ILE A 35 -5.53 -0.30 -16.15
CA ILE A 35 -6.12 0.49 -17.24
C ILE A 35 -5.47 0.01 -18.53
N GLN A 36 -6.28 -0.55 -19.42
CA GLN A 36 -5.88 -0.87 -20.78
C GLN A 36 -6.52 0.17 -21.68
N ALA A 37 -5.69 0.91 -22.41
CA ALA A 37 -6.13 1.93 -23.35
C ALA A 37 -5.24 1.90 -24.61
N PRO A 38 -5.75 2.40 -25.75
CA PRO A 38 -4.96 2.71 -26.94
C PRO A 38 -3.81 3.70 -26.67
N GLN A 39 -2.81 3.76 -27.56
CA GLN A 39 -1.62 4.62 -27.40
C GLN A 39 -1.91 6.12 -27.51
N ASP A 40 -2.99 6.49 -28.19
CA ASP A 40 -3.46 7.86 -28.38
C ASP A 40 -4.21 8.42 -27.16
N VAL A 41 -4.49 7.58 -26.15
CA VAL A 41 -5.17 7.98 -24.92
C VAL A 41 -4.15 8.17 -23.79
N GLU A 42 -3.96 9.42 -23.35
CA GLU A 42 -3.09 9.74 -22.22
C GLU A 42 -3.73 9.33 -20.88
N ILE A 43 -2.98 8.61 -20.04
CA ILE A 43 -3.42 8.21 -18.69
C ILE A 43 -2.58 8.94 -17.64
N THR A 44 -3.16 9.93 -16.99
CA THR A 44 -2.49 10.71 -15.93
C THR A 44 -3.08 10.44 -14.55
N ARG A 45 -2.24 10.45 -13.50
CA ARG A 45 -2.70 10.44 -12.11
C ARG A 45 -2.71 11.88 -11.57
N PRO A 46 -3.87 12.47 -11.26
CA PRO A 46 -3.94 13.88 -10.86
C PRO A 46 -3.13 14.21 -9.59
N ASP A 47 -2.95 13.24 -8.67
CA ASP A 47 -2.16 13.43 -7.44
C ASP A 47 -0.64 13.31 -7.62
N ALA A 48 -0.13 12.98 -8.82
CA ALA A 48 1.32 12.80 -9.03
C ALA A 48 2.14 14.10 -8.90
N ASN A 49 1.48 15.28 -8.86
CA ASN A 49 2.14 16.56 -8.61
C ASN A 49 2.22 16.94 -7.11
N ARG A 50 1.77 16.06 -6.20
CA ARG A 50 1.88 16.27 -4.76
C ARG A 50 2.98 15.35 -4.20
N PRO A 51 4.10 15.88 -3.67
CA PRO A 51 5.11 15.03 -3.06
C PRO A 51 4.46 14.21 -1.95
N HIS A 52 4.40 12.89 -2.16
CA HIS A 52 4.00 11.97 -1.11
C HIS A 52 5.07 12.09 -0.02
N ARG A 53 4.71 12.62 1.16
CA ARG A 53 5.46 12.33 2.38
C ARG A 53 5.32 10.83 2.57
N SER A 54 6.34 10.12 2.09
CA SER A 54 6.47 8.68 2.18
C SER A 54 6.11 8.22 3.58
N ASP A 55 5.33 7.14 3.64
CA ASP A 55 4.93 6.42 4.82
C ASP A 55 6.06 6.40 5.86
N ALA A 56 5.85 7.11 6.97
CA ALA A 56 6.66 7.02 8.17
C ALA A 56 6.45 5.64 8.79
N HIS A 57 7.09 4.63 8.22
CA HIS A 57 7.44 3.40 8.89
C HIS A 57 8.49 3.70 9.96
N ALA A 58 8.08 4.36 11.05
CA ALA A 58 8.85 4.47 12.27
C ALA A 58 8.27 3.47 13.29
N SER A 59 8.89 2.28 13.29
CA SER A 59 9.28 1.56 14.51
C SER A 59 8.35 1.63 15.73
N ASP A 60 7.44 0.65 15.84
CA ASP A 60 6.97 0.17 17.15
C ASP A 60 7.04 -1.36 17.21
N ARG A 61 8.27 -1.88 17.09
CA ARG A 61 8.63 -3.22 17.57
C ARG A 61 9.99 -3.12 18.24
N GLY A 62 10.00 -3.25 19.56
CA GLY A 62 11.22 -3.58 20.31
C GLY A 62 11.71 -2.53 21.30
N ALA A 63 10.85 -2.03 22.20
CA ALA A 63 11.34 -1.61 23.51
C ALA A 63 11.28 -2.83 24.44
N ALA A 64 12.40 -3.54 24.50
CA ALA A 64 12.68 -4.58 25.47
C ALA A 64 12.37 -4.06 26.87
N ARG A 65 11.40 -4.70 27.55
CA ARG A 65 11.20 -4.50 28.99
C ARG A 65 12.29 -5.27 29.70
N ALA A 66 13.13 -4.52 30.42
CA ALA A 66 14.24 -4.99 31.22
C ALA A 66 13.81 -6.03 32.26
N GLU A 67 14.53 -7.16 32.29
CA GLU A 67 14.61 -8.07 33.44
C GLU A 67 15.69 -7.52 34.39
N PRO A 68 15.40 -7.28 35.68
CA PRO A 68 16.42 -6.90 36.65
C PRO A 68 17.12 -8.14 37.22
N GLU A 69 18.43 -8.22 36.96
CA GLU A 69 19.52 -8.74 37.79
C GLU A 69 19.12 -9.48 39.09
N THR A 70 19.41 -10.79 39.19
CA THR A 70 19.94 -11.38 40.44
C THR A 70 20.78 -12.61 40.15
N SER A 71 21.98 -12.62 40.76
CA SER A 71 22.88 -13.77 41.00
C SER A 71 23.86 -14.14 39.88
N SER A 72 24.83 -13.24 39.65
CA SER A 72 26.15 -13.64 39.15
C SER A 72 26.90 -14.36 40.26
N ALA A 73 26.96 -15.68 40.12
CA ALA A 73 27.89 -16.52 40.85
C ALA A 73 29.33 -16.28 40.37
N LEU A 74 30.27 -16.44 41.30
CA LEU A 74 31.74 -16.55 41.12
C LEU A 74 32.53 -15.24 41.08
N LEU A 75 32.90 -14.76 42.27
CA LEU A 75 34.18 -14.06 42.43
C LEU A 75 35.25 -15.11 42.82
N PHE A 76 36.12 -15.37 41.85
CA PHE A 76 37.40 -16.04 42.00
C PHE A 76 38.42 -15.12 42.72
N LEU A 77 39.41 -15.76 43.38
CA LEU A 77 40.76 -15.28 43.76
C LEU A 77 40.93 -14.45 45.05
N ALA A 78 41.40 -15.11 46.12
CA ALA A 78 42.71 -14.88 46.75
C ALA A 78 42.99 -16.01 47.77
#